data_AF-A0A166ENJ5-F1
#
_entry.id   AF-A0A166ENJ5-F1
#
_cell.length_a   1.000
_cell.length_b   1.000
_cell.length_c   1.000
_cell.angle_alpha   90.00
_cell.angle_beta   90.00
_cell.angle_gamma   90.00
#
_symmetry.space_group_name_H-M   'P 1'
#
loop_
_entity.id
_entity.type
_entity.pdbx_description
1 polymer ?
#
loop_
_entity_poly.entity_id
_entity_poly.type
_entity_poly.pdbx_seq_one_letter_code
_entity_poly.pdbx_strand_id
1 'polypeptide(L)'
;KTAAEMWTRLTDRYRGKGNQKAAHLLTEIFHGSLDEHEPFQGQLDDLVLKVTTLRTLGITFSDDLLAIALTVALPPAYDTLK
;
A
#
# COMPACT_ATOMS: atom_id res chain seq x y z
N LYS A 1 -12.45 9.24 34.31
CA LYS A 1 -11.87 8.90 32.99
C LYS A 1 -13.00 8.87 31.99
N THR A 2 -13.04 9.81 31.05
CA THR A 2 -14.11 9.90 30.07
C THR A 2 -13.85 8.94 28.90
N ALA A 3 -14.91 8.51 28.22
CA ALA A 3 -14.78 7.69 27.01
C ALA A 3 -13.89 8.36 25.95
N ALA A 4 -13.89 9.69 25.89
CA ALA A 4 -13.02 10.49 25.02
C ALA A 4 -11.52 10.28 25.31
N GLU A 5 -11.10 10.30 26.58
CA GLU A 5 -9.68 10.06 26.94
C GLU A 5 -9.22 8.65 26.56
N MET A 6 -10.09 7.64 26.75
CA MET A 6 -9.81 6.27 26.35
C MET A 6 -9.71 6.15 24.83
N TRP A 7 -10.60 6.80 24.08
CA TRP A 7 -10.58 6.82 22.63
C TRP A 7 -9.34 7.53 22.07
N THR A 8 -8.94 8.66 22.64
CA THR A 8 -7.71 9.37 22.24
C THR A 8 -6.46 8.52 22.49
N ARG A 9 -6.36 7.88 23.67
CA ARG A 9 -5.22 6.98 23.97
C ARG A 9 -5.19 5.76 23.06
N LEU A 10 -6.34 5.21 22.72
CA LEU A 10 -6.46 4.12 21.76
C LEU A 10 -5.96 4.61 20.39
N THR A 11 -6.49 5.74 19.93
CA THR A 11 -6.12 6.33 18.64
C THR A 11 -4.62 6.58 18.56
N ASP A 12 -4.01 7.23 19.56
CA ASP A 12 -2.56 7.49 19.60
C ASP A 12 -1.72 6.19 19.64
N ARG A 13 -2.14 5.20 20.42
CA ARG A 13 -1.43 3.92 20.52
C ARG A 13 -1.46 3.12 19.22
N TYR A 14 -2.55 3.20 18.46
CA TYR A 14 -2.71 2.48 17.21
C TYR A 14 -2.33 3.30 15.98
N ARG A 15 -2.26 4.64 16.07
CA ARG A 15 -1.78 5.53 15.00
C ARG A 15 -0.33 5.24 14.63
N GLY A 16 0.53 5.00 15.63
CA GLY A 16 1.92 4.57 15.39
C GLY A 16 2.01 3.23 14.64
N LYS A 17 1.16 2.25 14.98
CA LYS A 17 1.08 0.97 14.27
C LYS A 17 0.50 1.13 12.86
N GLY A 18 -0.49 2.01 12.67
CA GLY A 18 -1.06 2.34 11.37
C GLY A 18 -0.03 2.97 10.44
N ASN A 19 0.77 3.92 10.95
CA ASN A 19 1.83 4.58 10.20
C ASN A 19 3.00 3.63 9.87
N GLN A 20 3.38 2.74 10.78
CA GLN A 20 4.38 1.71 10.51
C GLN A 20 3.89 0.70 9.45
N LYS A 21 2.64 0.23 9.57
CA LYS A 21 2.03 -0.66 8.58
C LYS A 21 1.94 0.03 7.22
N ALA A 22 1.59 1.31 7.20
CA ALA A 22 1.59 2.10 5.99
C ALA A 22 2.97 2.24 5.34
N ALA A 23 4.00 2.55 6.13
CA ALA A 23 5.37 2.63 5.63
C ALA A 23 5.83 1.30 5.04
N HIS A 24 5.51 0.19 5.69
CA HIS A 24 5.80 -1.15 5.18
C HIS A 24 5.08 -1.44 3.86
N LEU A 25 3.78 -1.15 3.78
CA LEU A 25 3.00 -1.31 2.54
C LEU A 25 3.52 -0.44 1.40
N LEU A 26 3.95 0.79 1.68
CA LEU A 26 4.58 1.66 0.68
C LEU A 26 5.91 1.07 0.19
N THR A 27 6.75 0.57 1.09
CA THR A 27 7.98 -0.12 0.68
C THR A 27 7.67 -1.34 -0.18
N GLU A 28 6.69 -2.17 0.16
CA GLU A 28 6.31 -3.32 -0.67
C GLU A 28 5.79 -2.90 -2.04
N ILE A 29 4.98 -1.85 -2.12
CA ILE A 29 4.43 -1.34 -3.40
C ILE A 29 5.54 -0.82 -4.33
N PHE A 30 6.56 -0.15 -3.79
CA PHE A 30 7.62 0.48 -4.60
C PHE A 30 8.88 -0.37 -4.79
N HIS A 31 9.16 -1.32 -3.89
CA HIS A 31 10.32 -2.21 -3.97
C HIS A 31 9.97 -3.65 -4.34
N GLY A 32 8.69 -4.04 -4.27
CA GLY A 32 8.21 -5.31 -4.79
C GLY A 32 8.25 -5.27 -6.31
N SER A 33 9.15 -6.04 -6.92
CA SER A 33 9.08 -6.33 -8.34
C SER A 33 7.94 -7.34 -8.56
N LEU A 34 7.09 -7.12 -9.55
CA LEU A 34 6.15 -8.16 -9.98
C LEU A 34 6.99 -9.33 -10.52
N ASP A 35 6.67 -10.55 -10.07
CA ASP A 35 7.35 -11.76 -10.49
C ASP A 35 6.75 -12.23 -11.82
N GLU A 36 7.61 -12.52 -12.80
CA GLU A 36 7.21 -13.02 -14.11
C GLU A 36 6.62 -14.44 -14.05
N HIS A 37 6.91 -15.18 -12.97
CA HIS A 37 6.44 -16.55 -12.77
C HIS A 37 5.10 -16.67 -12.04
N GLU A 38 4.61 -15.58 -11.43
CA GLU A 38 3.29 -15.54 -10.80
C GLU A 38 2.23 -14.91 -11.70
N PRO A 39 0.94 -15.29 -11.56
CA PRO A 39 -0.13 -14.69 -12.34
C PRO A 39 -0.18 -13.17 -12.14
N PHE A 40 0.04 -12.41 -13.20
CA PHE A 40 0.03 -10.94 -13.18
C PHE A 40 -1.24 -10.36 -12.53
N GLN A 41 -2.39 -10.97 -12.80
CA GLN A 41 -3.67 -10.55 -12.22
C GLN A 41 -3.72 -10.73 -10.69
N GLY A 42 -3.14 -11.80 -10.15
CA GLY A 42 -3.10 -12.04 -8.70
C GLY A 42 -2.22 -11.02 -7.98
N GLN A 43 -1.13 -10.61 -8.62
CA GLN A 43 -0.22 -9.59 -8.09
C GLN A 43 -0.83 -8.17 -8.18
N LEU A 44 -1.59 -7.89 -9.24
CA LEU A 44 -2.40 -6.67 -9.37
C LEU A 44 -3.47 -6.57 -8.28
N ASP A 45 -4.19 -7.67 -8.03
CA ASP A 45 -5.22 -7.72 -6.99
C ASP A 45 -4.62 -7.47 -5.60
N ASP A 46 -3.44 -8.05 -5.31
CA ASP A 46 -2.72 -7.78 -4.04
C ASP A 46 -2.26 -6.32 -3.95
N LEU A 47 -1.76 -5.73 -5.04
CA LEU A 47 -1.38 -4.32 -5.08
C LEU A 47 -2.57 -3.39 -4.79
N VAL A 48 -3.71 -3.64 -5.43
CA VAL A 48 -4.96 -2.89 -5.21
C VAL A 48 -5.45 -3.06 -3.77
N LEU A 49 -5.30 -4.25 -3.20
CA LEU A 49 -5.64 -4.52 -1.80
C LEU A 49 -4.73 -3.74 -0.84
N LYS A 50 -3.42 -3.69 -1.08
CA LYS A 50 -2.45 -2.90 -0.29
C LYS A 50 -2.79 -1.40 -0.36
N VAL A 51 -3.12 -0.89 -1.54
CA VAL A 51 -3.51 0.52 -1.77
C VAL A 51 -4.82 0.86 -1.06
N THR A 52 -5.81 -0.03 -1.15
CA THR A 52 -7.08 0.11 -0.43
C THR A 52 -6.84 0.12 1.08
N THR A 53 -5.94 -0.74 1.56
CA THR A 53 -5.53 -0.76 2.98
C THR A 53 -4.88 0.56 3.39
N LEU A 54 -4.00 1.14 2.57
CA LEU A 54 -3.42 2.48 2.81
C LEU A 54 -4.49 3.57 2.89
N ARG A 55 -5.49 3.54 2.00
CA ARG A 55 -6.63 4.47 2.04
C ARG A 55 -7.43 4.33 3.34
N THR A 56 -7.69 3.10 3.81
CA THR A 56 -8.37 2.87 5.10
C THR A 56 -7.56 3.33 6.31
N LEU A 57 -6.23 3.38 6.18
CA LEU A 57 -5.33 3.92 7.22
C LEU A 57 -5.25 5.46 7.20
N GLY A 58 -5.99 6.11 6.31
CA GLY A 58 -6.03 7.57 6.19
C GLY A 58 -4.90 8.16 5.33
N ILE A 59 -4.21 7.32 4.55
CA ILE A 59 -3.20 7.78 3.59
C ILE A 59 -3.85 7.93 2.24
N THR A 60 -3.86 9.16 1.74
CA THR A 60 -4.34 9.46 0.39
C THR A 60 -3.37 8.89 -0.63
N PHE A 61 -3.78 7.82 -1.29
CA PHE A 61 -3.03 7.21 -2.39
C PHE A 61 -3.82 7.45 -3.68
N SER A 62 -3.35 8.37 -4.53
CA SER A 62 -4.02 8.74 -5.78
C SER A 62 -3.86 7.65 -6.84
N ASP A 63 -4.77 7.64 -7.82
CA ASP A 63 -4.72 6.71 -8.94
C ASP A 63 -3.46 6.95 -9.80
N ASP A 64 -2.97 8.19 -9.87
CA ASP A 64 -1.69 8.52 -10.52
C ASP A 64 -0.49 7.85 -9.84
N LEU A 65 -0.47 7.80 -8.50
CA LEU A 65 0.58 7.10 -7.76
C LEU A 65 0.48 5.58 -7.94
N LEU A 66 -0.73 5.06 -8.15
CA LEU A 66 -0.94 3.66 -8.46
C LEU A 66 -0.39 3.31 -9.85
N ALA A 67 -0.66 4.15 -10.85
CA ALA A 67 -0.10 3.98 -12.19
C ALA A 67 1.43 4.01 -12.16
N ILE A 68 2.02 4.97 -11.45
CA ILE A 68 3.49 5.06 -11.29
C ILE A 68 4.05 3.82 -10.58
N ALA A 69 3.41 3.38 -9.50
CA ALA A 69 3.85 2.18 -8.78
C ALA A 69 3.79 0.93 -9.67
N LEU A 70 2.73 0.77 -10.46
CA LEU A 70 2.62 -0.31 -11.44
C LEU A 70 3.74 -0.24 -12.50
N THR A 71 4.03 0.94 -13.04
CA THR A 71 5.11 1.14 -14.02
C THR A 71 6.50 0.84 -13.45
N VAL A 72 6.73 1.11 -12.17
CA VAL A 72 8.00 0.82 -11.49
C VAL A 72 8.10 -0.67 -11.10
N ALA A 73 7.00 -1.29 -10.73
CA ALA A 73 6.95 -2.70 -10.33
C ALA A 73 6.92 -3.68 -11.52
N LEU A 74 6.66 -3.19 -12.74
CA LEU A 74 6.66 -3.99 -13.97
C LEU A 74 8.06 -4.58 -14.24
N PRO A 75 8.19 -5.92 -14.33
CA PRO A 75 9.46 -6.55 -14.63
C PRO A 75 9.90 -6.25 -16.07
N PRO A 76 11.21 -6.30 -16.35
CA PRO A 76 11.79 -5.85 -17.61
C PRO A 76 11.29 -6.62 -18.84
N ALA A 77 10.69 -7.81 -18.69
CA ALA A 77 10.03 -8.50 -19.79
C ALA A 77 8.83 -7.74 -20.38
N TYR A 78 8.16 -6.88 -19.59
CA TYR A 78 7.02 -6.07 -20.02
C TYR A 78 7.37 -4.61 -20.28
N ASP A 79 8.66 -4.27 -20.38
CA ASP A 79 9.15 -2.91 -20.67
C ASP A 79 8.69 -2.38 -22.04
N THR A 80 8.15 -3.25 -22.89
CA THR A 80 7.49 -2.90 -24.16
C THR A 80 6.14 -2.20 -24.00
N LEU A 81 5.57 -2.17 -22.78
CA LEU A 81 4.33 -1.44 -22.44
C LEU A 81 4.59 -0.08 -21.77
N LYS A 82 5.85 0.34 -21.61
CA LYS A 82 6.20 1.71 -21.18
C LYS A 82 6.02 2.74 -22.29
#